data_AF-A0A2P6SF24-F1
#
_entry.id   AF-A0A2P6SF24-F1
#
_cell.length_a   1.000
_cell.length_b   1.000
_cell.length_c   1.000
_cell.angle_alpha   90.00
_cell.angle_beta   90.00
_cell.angle_gamma   90.00
#
_symmetry.space_group_name_H-M   'P 1'
#
loop_
_entity.id
_entity.type
_entity.pdbx_description
1 polymer ?
#
loop_
_entity_poly.entity_id
_entity_poly.type
_entity_poly.pdbx_seq_one_letter_code
_entity_poly.pdbx_strand_id
1 'polypeptide(L)' 'MGFCVFGNIAIAAHYAQRAYGLKGVFIIDFDVHHGNGTNDAFYQDPDIFFLSTHQVTIFDTLSVQIYLYVLVMLV' A
#
# COMPACT_ATOMS: atom_id res chain seq x y z
N MET A 1 -1.88 11.91 -8.73
CA MET A 1 -0.51 11.80 -8.15
C MET A 1 -0.31 12.91 -7.12
N GLY A 2 -0.12 12.60 -5.83
CA GLY A 2 -0.01 13.61 -4.75
C GLY A 2 1.26 13.49 -3.89
N PHE A 3 2.32 14.22 -4.21
CA PHE A 3 3.56 14.32 -3.39
C PHE A 3 4.40 13.04 -3.21
N CYS A 4 3.88 11.84 -3.50
CA CYS A 4 4.65 10.59 -3.50
C CYS A 4 5.36 10.38 -4.85
N VAL A 5 6.69 10.21 -4.81
CA VAL A 5 7.51 9.93 -6.01
C VAL A 5 7.74 8.44 -6.20
N PHE A 6 7.82 7.67 -5.10
CA PHE A 6 8.01 6.22 -5.09
C PHE A 6 7.00 5.54 -4.17
N GLY A 7 6.57 4.33 -4.53
CA GLY A 7 5.71 3.48 -3.71
C GLY A 7 6.51 2.68 -2.68
N ASN A 8 7.02 3.34 -1.63
CA ASN A 8 7.92 2.69 -0.67
C ASN A 8 7.29 1.46 -0.01
N ILE A 9 5.98 1.48 0.25
CA ILE A 9 5.26 0.34 0.84
C ILE A 9 5.22 -0.85 -0.12
N ALA A 10 4.96 -0.61 -1.41
CA ALA A 10 5.00 -1.67 -2.41
C ALA A 10 6.41 -2.26 -2.57
N ILE A 11 7.43 -1.40 -2.56
CA ILE A 11 8.83 -1.84 -2.56
C ILE A 11 9.14 -2.70 -1.33
N ALA A 12 8.71 -2.27 -0.14
CA ALA A 12 8.95 -2.99 1.10
C ALA A 12 8.26 -4.36 1.14
N ALA A 13 7.02 -4.47 0.65
CA ALA A 13 6.28 -5.72 0.62
C ALA A 13 6.97 -6.77 -0.29
N HIS A 14 7.34 -6.38 -1.52
CA HIS A 14 8.09 -7.26 -2.40
C HIS A 14 9.50 -7.57 -1.87
N TYR A 15 10.16 -6.60 -1.23
CA TYR A 15 11.43 -6.85 -0.57
C TYR A 15 11.27 -7.92 0.51
N ALA A 16 10.22 -7.85 1.33
CA ALA A 16 9.97 -8.81 2.38
C ALA A 16 9.71 -10.23 1.82
N GLN A 17 8.90 -10.35 0.77
CA GLN A 17 8.68 -11.62 0.08
C GLN A 17 10.00 -12.22 -0.44
N ARG A 18 10.84 -11.42 -1.11
CA ARG A 18 12.09 -11.90 -1.72
C ARG A 18 13.20 -12.19 -0.71
N ALA A 19 13.37 -11.31 0.28
CA ALA A 19 14.43 -11.41 1.26
C ALA A 19 14.16 -12.48 2.32
N TYR A 20 12.89 -12.71 2.67
CA TYR A 20 12.50 -13.61 3.75
C TYR A 20 11.67 -14.81 3.29
N GLY A 21 11.41 -14.96 1.99
CA GLY A 21 10.64 -16.09 1.44
C GLY A 21 9.18 -16.10 1.86
N LEU A 22 8.61 -14.94 2.18
CA LEU A 22 7.21 -14.83 2.61
C LEU A 22 6.29 -15.12 1.44
N LYS A 23 5.26 -15.92 1.71
CA LYS A 23 4.20 -16.23 0.76
C LYS A 23 3.00 -15.30 0.88
N GLY A 24 2.95 -14.49 1.93
CA GLY A 24 1.87 -13.56 2.20
C GLY A 24 2.38 -12.26 2.81
N VAL A 25 1.85 -11.13 2.35
CA VAL A 25 2.00 -9.84 3.05
C VAL A 25 0.64 -9.18 3.15
N PHE A 26 0.31 -8.72 4.35
CA PHE A 26 -0.87 -7.92 4.58
C PHE A 26 -0.47 -6.46 4.79
N ILE A 27 -0.88 -5.59 3.87
CA ILE A 27 -0.68 -4.14 3.95
C ILE A 27 -1.98 -3.50 4.44
N ILE A 28 -1.89 -2.74 5.51
CA ILE A 28 -3.00 -1.96 6.06
C ILE A 28 -2.68 -0.47 5.96
N ASP A 29 -3.53 0.25 5.23
CA ASP A 29 -3.41 1.68 4.97
C ASP A 29 -4.56 2.43 5.65
N PHE A 30 -4.23 3.21 6.67
CA PHE A 30 -5.18 4.03 7.40
C PHE A 30 -5.02 5.53 7.09
N ASP A 31 -4.31 5.89 6.01
CA ASP A 31 -4.30 7.26 5.52
C ASP A 31 -5.72 7.69 5.10
N VAL A 32 -6.05 8.97 5.28
CA VAL A 32 -7.36 9.50 4.88
C VAL A 32 -7.56 9.44 3.37
N HIS A 33 -6.47 9.38 2.59
CA HIS A 33 -6.49 9.23 1.15
C HIS A 33 -6.34 7.76 0.75
N HIS A 34 -6.99 7.38 -0.35
CA HIS A 34 -6.82 6.05 -0.89
C HIS A 34 -5.38 5.85 -1.40
N GLY A 35 -4.70 4.81 -0.92
CA GLY A 35 -3.40 4.37 -1.41
C GLY A 35 -3.46 3.71 -2.80
N ASN A 36 -3.95 4.43 -3.81
CA ASN A 36 -4.18 3.89 -5.15
C ASN A 36 -2.90 3.34 -5.79
N GLY A 37 -1.72 3.90 -5.50
CA GLY A 37 -0.45 3.36 -6.00
C GLY A 37 -0.14 1.96 -5.45
N THR A 38 -0.45 1.69 -4.19
CA THR A 38 -0.30 0.35 -3.59
C THR A 38 -1.39 -0.58 -4.10
N ASN A 39 -2.62 -0.10 -4.24
CA ASN A 39 -3.72 -0.86 -4.83
C ASN A 39 -3.38 -1.33 -6.25
N ASP A 40 -3.00 -0.40 -7.13
CA ASP A 40 -2.66 -0.69 -8.53
C ASP A 40 -1.46 -1.65 -8.65
N ALA A 41 -0.48 -1.53 -7.74
CA ALA A 41 0.70 -2.40 -7.73
C ALA A 41 0.37 -3.87 -7.43
N PHE A 42 -0.66 -4.13 -6.60
CA PHE A 42 -0.96 -5.47 -6.09
C PHE A 42 -2.35 -5.98 -6.43
N TYR A 43 -3.12 -5.26 -7.26
CA TYR A 43 -4.50 -5.61 -7.59
C TYR A 43 -4.68 -7.04 -8.13
N GLN A 44 -3.64 -7.58 -8.78
CA GLN A 44 -3.62 -8.92 -9.35
C GLN A 44 -2.68 -9.89 -8.62
N ASP A 45 -2.06 -9.46 -7.52
CA ASP A 45 -1.13 -10.28 -6.74
C ASP A 45 -1.89 -10.98 -5.60
N PRO A 46 -2.12 -12.31 -5.67
CA PRO A 46 -2.86 -13.04 -4.64
C PRO A 46 -2.08 -13.20 -3.34
N ASP A 47 -0.76 -12.98 -3.35
CA ASP A 47 0.12 -13.12 -2.20
C ASP A 47 0.20 -11.82 -1.37
N ILE A 48 -0.48 -10.76 -1.82
CA ILE A 48 -0.56 -9.47 -1.14
C ILE A 48 -2.03 -9.14 -0.86
N PHE A 49 -2.37 -9.03 0.42
CA PHE A 49 -3.67 -8.49 0.81
C PHE A 49 -3.51 -6.99 1.12
N PHE A 50 -4.27 -6.13 0.45
CA PHE A 50 -4.28 -4.69 0.67
C PHE A 50 -5.63 -4.25 1.22
N LEU A 51 -5.61 -3.64 2.41
CA LEU A 51 -6.79 -3.03 3.03
C LEU A 51 -6.53 -1.56 3.27
N SER A 52 -7.39 -0.70 2.72
CA SER A 52 -7.34 0.73 2.96
C SER A 52 -8.67 1.23 3.51
N THR A 53 -8.61 1.98 4.61
CA THR A 53 -9.71 2.82 5.07
C THR A 53 -9.41 4.24 4.64
N HIS A 54 -10.30 4.89 3.89
CA HIS A 54 -10.10 6.25 3.41
C HIS A 54 -11.43 7.01 3.32
N GLN A 55 -11.37 8.33 3.28
CA GLN A 55 -12.55 9.16 3.07
C GLN A 55 -12.92 9.18 1.58
N VAL A 56 -14.13 8.74 1.27
CA VAL A 56 -14.68 8.77 -0.10
C VAL A 56 -14.89 10.22 -0.54
N THR A 57 -14.60 10.56 -1.80
CA THR A 57 -14.70 11.91 -2.42
C THR A 57 -13.71 12.99 -1.97
N ILE A 58 -12.76 12.69 -1.06
CA ILE A 58 -11.63 13.61 -0.81
C ILE A 58 -10.54 13.32 -1.85
N PHE A 59 -10.38 14.24 -2.81
CA PHE A 59 -9.38 14.14 -3.88
C PHE A 59 -9.32 12.74 -4.54
N ASP A 60 -10.36 12.34 -5.28
CA ASP A 60 -10.49 11.04 -5.97
C ASP A 60 -9.35 10.68 -6.95
N THR A 61 -8.30 11.51 -7.07
CA THR A 61 -7.15 11.37 -7.98
C THR A 61 -5.78 11.72 -7.37
N LEU A 62 -5.70 12.08 -6.07
CA LEU A 62 -4.42 12.42 -5.43
C LEU A 62 -4.02 11.34 -4.43
N SER A 63 -3.08 10.48 -4.86
CA SER A 63 -2.24 9.64 -4.00
C SER A 63 -1.46 10.51 -3.03
N VAL A 64 -2.01 10.89 -1.88
CA VAL A 64 -1.24 11.55 -0.81
C VAL A 64 -0.90 10.49 0.24
N GLN A 65 0.16 9.72 -0.01
CA GLN A 65 0.74 8.85 1.02
C GLN A 65 1.76 9.69 1.81
N ILE A 66 1.29 10.45 2.80
CA ILE A 66 2.19 11.05 3.79
C ILE A 66 2.41 9.98 4.85
N TYR A 67 3.60 9.38 4.84
CA TYR A 67 4.05 8.22 5.62
C TYR A 67 3.87 8.31 7.15
N LEU A 68 2.64 8.35 7.67
CA LEU A 68 2.40 8.24 9.11
C LEU A 68 1.48 7.08 9.52
N TYR A 69 0.73 6.45 8.61
CA TYR A 69 -0.37 5.55 9.01
C TYR A 69 -0.48 4.26 8.18
N VAL A 70 0.64 3.71 7.66
CA VAL A 70 0.64 2.42 6.97
C VAL A 70 1.37 1.37 7.80
N LEU A 71 0.72 0.22 8.02
CA LEU A 71 1.27 -0.92 8.73
C LEU A 71 1.40 -2.12 7.77
N VAL A 72 2.59 -2.73 7.72
CA VAL A 72 2.85 -3.96 6.97
C VAL A 72 2.96 -5.12 7.95
N MET A 73 2.04 -6.07 7.85
CA MET A 73 2.05 -7.33 8.60
C MET A 73 2.55 -8.46 7.69
N LEU A 74 3.51 -9.23 8.20
CA LEU A 74 4.07 -10.38 7.51
C LEU A 74 3.29 -11.62 7.95
N VAL A 75 2.71 -12.36 7.01
CA VAL A 75 1.85 -13.52 7.29
C VAL A 75 2.39 -14.79 6.65
#